data_AF-A0A535HZM2-F1
#
_entry.id   AF-A0A535HZM2-F1
#
_cell.length_a   1.000
_cell.length_b   1.000
_cell.length_c   1.000
_cell.angle_alpha   90.00
_cell.angle_beta   90.00
_cell.angle_gamma   90.00
#
_symmetry.space_group_name_H-M   'P 1'
#
loop_
_entity.id
_entity.type
_entity.pdbx_description
1 polymer ?
#
loop_
_entity_poly.entity_id
_entity_poly.type
_entity_poly.pdbx_seq_one_letter_code
_entity_poly.pdbx_strand_id
1 'polypeptide(L)'
;MARSPLLTRLQALFDDFEEAERTGRSLEAVQEERHHMRLTRRDFLKATGATVGAAALSGPAAALAATAGRSGTQGRIAIIGGGIAGLNAALTLQDAGITSTVYEASSRVGGRVHSDTTSWLNGQTSEHCGELIDTKHKTILGLASRFHLSTVDLLAAEPVHSTETDYFAGRYYTASQANVDFGPVWNAIKKDLNSAPFPTLYNSFTQAGFDLDHLSLYDWIETRVPGGHTSRMGQLLDVAYNIEYGNVTTEQSSLNLVYLLGFQPVPGNFRIFGASDERYHIAGGNERLPQAIAAALAPGAVQLNTALASIARNTDNTYTLSLKTGSVVIQKTFDRVIMAIPFSVLRTMFSSDADYRAAGFDPLKQTAITELGYGKNAKLQLQFDNRLWNQPGPWGIGTGTSYSDTGYQNTWDVTRAQDGSTGIMVDYTGGGVPLASFKGDPTNQATVNQFAKTFLSQIEPVFPGITAQWNGKATLDVPLANPFLLGSYSYWKVGQYTLFSGYEKARQPNPTTGKCHFAGEHCSNSFQGFMEGGAEEGARAANEILSDYKAGIFP
;
A
#
# COMPACT_ATOMS: atom_id res chain seq x y z
N MET A 1 -17.10 20.78 13.81
CA MET A 1 -17.87 20.06 12.78
C MET A 1 -18.91 19.19 13.46
N ALA A 2 -20.20 19.43 13.19
CA ALA A 2 -21.30 18.65 13.75
C ALA A 2 -21.40 17.28 13.05
N ARG A 3 -21.17 16.19 13.80
CA ARG A 3 -21.33 14.81 13.31
C ARG A 3 -22.84 14.51 13.17
N SER A 4 -23.27 14.01 12.02
CA SER A 4 -24.71 13.77 11.78
C SER A 4 -25.22 12.62 12.68
N PRO A 5 -26.48 12.69 13.17
CA PRO A 5 -27.08 11.60 13.97
C PRO A 5 -27.10 10.25 13.27
N LEU A 6 -27.10 10.24 11.93
CA LEU A 6 -27.04 9.03 11.11
C LEU A 6 -25.66 8.36 11.20
N LEU A 7 -24.57 9.13 11.11
CA LEU A 7 -23.21 8.62 11.21
C LEU A 7 -22.95 8.02 12.60
N THR A 8 -23.46 8.67 13.65
CA THR A 8 -23.38 8.14 15.03
C THR A 8 -24.18 6.85 15.20
N ARG A 9 -25.32 6.69 14.50
CA ARG A 9 -26.10 5.44 14.53
C ARG A 9 -25.40 4.31 13.78
N LEU A 10 -24.80 4.59 12.63
CA LEU A 10 -24.06 3.60 11.84
C LEU A 10 -22.79 3.14 12.56
N GLN A 11 -22.07 4.06 13.21
CA GLN A 11 -20.90 3.73 14.03
C GLN A 11 -21.29 2.87 15.23
N ALA A 12 -22.36 3.23 15.94
CA ALA A 12 -22.84 2.43 17.06
C ALA A 12 -23.28 1.02 16.62
N LEU A 13 -23.92 0.89 15.45
CA LEU A 13 -24.31 -0.40 14.89
C LEU A 13 -23.08 -1.24 14.54
N PHE A 14 -22.06 -0.64 13.92
CA PHE A 14 -20.80 -1.29 13.60
C PHE A 14 -20.07 -1.79 14.86
N ASP A 15 -19.97 -0.94 15.88
CA ASP A 15 -19.41 -1.30 17.17
C ASP A 15 -20.22 -2.41 17.89
N ASP A 16 -21.52 -2.53 17.62
CA ASP A 16 -22.37 -3.60 18.18
C ASP A 16 -22.11 -4.94 17.47
N PHE A 17 -21.90 -4.91 16.15
CA PHE A 17 -21.52 -6.10 15.36
C PHE A 17 -20.13 -6.61 15.74
N GLU A 18 -19.13 -5.73 15.83
CA GLU A 18 -17.78 -6.12 16.26
C GLU A 18 -17.78 -6.71 17.68
N GLU A 19 -18.55 -6.14 18.59
CA GLU A 19 -18.64 -6.64 19.97
C GLU A 19 -19.39 -7.97 20.05
N ALA A 20 -20.46 -8.16 19.27
CA ALA A 20 -21.18 -9.43 19.18
C ALA A 20 -20.28 -10.55 18.65
N GLU A 21 -19.51 -10.25 17.60
CA GLU A 21 -18.53 -11.16 17.01
C GLU A 21 -17.39 -11.48 17.99
N ARG A 22 -16.82 -10.47 18.65
CA ARG A 22 -15.75 -10.61 19.64
C ARG A 22 -16.16 -11.43 20.86
N THR A 23 -17.41 -11.30 21.30
CA THR A 23 -17.89 -11.92 22.55
C THR A 23 -18.72 -13.19 22.35
N GLY A 24 -19.03 -13.55 21.09
CA GLY A 24 -19.89 -14.68 20.77
C GLY A 24 -21.33 -14.52 21.24
N ARG A 25 -21.77 -13.29 21.52
CA ARG A 25 -23.12 -12.95 21.98
C ARG A 25 -24.01 -12.56 20.80
N SER A 26 -25.33 -12.71 20.94
CA SER A 26 -26.24 -12.18 19.94
C SER A 26 -26.19 -10.65 19.90
N LEU A 27 -26.47 -10.07 18.73
CA LEU A 27 -26.52 -8.62 18.54
C LEU A 27 -27.52 -7.97 19.52
N GLU A 28 -28.65 -8.62 19.75
CA GLU A 28 -29.68 -8.19 20.70
C GLU A 28 -29.12 -8.10 22.13
N ALA A 29 -28.34 -9.10 22.56
CA ALA A 29 -27.75 -9.13 23.89
C ALA A 29 -26.70 -8.03 24.11
N VAL A 30 -25.95 -7.66 23.07
CA VAL A 30 -24.98 -6.54 23.11
C VAL A 30 -25.71 -5.20 23.16
N GLN A 31 -26.78 -5.05 22.38
CA GLN A 31 -27.60 -3.85 22.34
C GLN A 31 -28.36 -3.60 23.65
N GLU A 32 -28.91 -4.64 24.26
CA GLU A 32 -29.59 -4.56 25.56
C GLU A 32 -28.64 -4.10 26.67
N GLU A 33 -27.43 -4.66 26.73
CA GLU A 33 -26.43 -4.24 27.72
C GLU A 33 -26.02 -2.77 27.55
N ARG A 34 -25.80 -2.31 26.31
CA ARG A 34 -25.50 -0.89 26.05
C ARG A 34 -26.66 0.02 26.41
N HIS A 35 -27.90 -0.44 26.21
CA HIS A 35 -29.09 0.30 26.62
C HIS A 35 -29.17 0.42 28.15
N HIS A 36 -28.87 -0.66 28.89
CA HIS A 36 -28.77 -0.65 30.35
C HIS A 36 -27.64 0.28 30.86
N MET A 37 -26.45 0.23 30.25
CA MET A 37 -25.32 1.12 30.57
C MET A 37 -25.59 2.60 30.26
N ARG A 38 -26.44 2.89 29.26
CA ARG A 38 -26.89 4.27 28.97
C ARG A 38 -27.86 4.80 30.03
N LEU A 39 -28.75 3.95 30.55
CA LEU A 39 -29.66 4.32 31.63
C LEU A 39 -28.90 4.61 32.93
N THR A 40 -27.94 3.75 33.32
CA THR A 40 -27.12 3.95 34.52
C THR A 40 -26.22 5.19 34.44
N ARG A 41 -25.65 5.49 33.25
CA ARG A 41 -24.92 6.75 33.01
C ARG A 41 -25.80 7.98 33.13
N ARG A 42 -27.05 7.91 32.68
CA ARG A 42 -28.02 9.01 32.77
C ARG A 42 -28.46 9.25 34.22
N ASP A 43 -28.51 8.20 35.04
CA ASP A 43 -28.77 8.31 36.48
C ASP A 43 -27.54 8.81 37.25
N PHE A 44 -26.32 8.45 36.84
CA PHE A 44 -25.06 9.00 37.36
C PHE A 44 -24.87 10.50 37.06
N LEU A 45 -25.28 10.95 35.87
CA LEU A 45 -25.24 12.37 35.48
C LEU A 45 -26.30 13.21 36.21
N LYS A 46 -27.44 12.62 36.61
CA LYS A 46 -28.40 13.29 37.50
C LYS A 46 -27.87 13.46 38.92
N ALA A 47 -26.97 12.58 39.37
CA ALA A 47 -26.34 12.66 40.70
C ALA A 47 -25.16 13.65 40.78
N THR A 48 -24.62 14.11 39.65
CA THR A 48 -23.44 14.99 39.58
C THR A 48 -23.76 16.42 39.10
N GLY A 49 -25.02 16.71 38.76
CA GLY A 49 -25.49 17.99 38.22
C GLY A 49 -25.83 19.08 39.24
N ALA A 50 -25.12 19.15 40.37
CA ALA A 50 -25.31 20.22 41.36
C ALA A 50 -23.97 20.65 41.97
N THR A 51 -23.11 21.32 41.20
CA THR A 51 -22.20 22.39 41.65
C THR A 51 -21.30 22.87 40.51
N VAL A 52 -20.96 24.16 40.58
CA VAL A 52 -20.01 24.93 39.75
C VAL A 52 -20.57 25.51 38.45
N GLY A 53 -21.24 26.66 38.62
CA GLY A 53 -21.30 27.69 37.61
C GLY A 53 -20.02 28.52 37.55
N ALA A 54 -19.80 29.11 36.36
CA ALA A 54 -19.01 30.31 36.09
C ALA A 54 -17.50 30.30 36.44
N ALA A 55 -16.68 29.69 35.58
CA ALA A 55 -15.38 30.25 35.17
C ALA A 55 -14.84 29.51 33.92
N ALA A 56 -14.13 30.24 33.06
CA ALA A 56 -13.30 29.81 31.91
C ALA A 56 -13.96 29.80 30.51
N LEU A 57 -14.18 31.00 29.96
CA LEU A 57 -14.13 31.27 28.51
C LEU A 57 -12.68 31.23 27.97
N SER A 58 -11.96 30.14 28.22
CA SER A 58 -10.59 29.93 27.71
C SER A 58 -10.46 28.49 27.20
N GLY A 59 -11.03 28.23 26.02
CA GLY A 59 -10.92 26.96 25.33
C GLY A 59 -9.61 26.81 24.54
N PRO A 60 -9.28 25.58 24.07
CA PRO A 60 -8.00 25.22 23.46
C PRO A 60 -7.65 25.98 22.17
N ALA A 61 -8.64 26.64 21.54
CA ALA A 61 -8.46 27.41 20.32
C ALA A 61 -7.68 28.72 20.54
N ALA A 62 -7.78 29.34 21.73
CA ALA A 62 -7.04 30.56 22.05
C ALA A 62 -5.56 30.27 22.36
N ALA A 63 -5.24 29.08 22.86
CA ALA A 63 -3.87 28.65 23.13
C ALA A 63 -3.06 28.38 21.85
N LEU A 64 -3.72 27.93 20.77
CA LEU A 64 -3.10 27.73 19.45
C LEU A 64 -2.99 29.03 18.63
N ALA A 65 -3.91 29.99 18.85
CA ALA A 65 -3.79 31.33 18.26
C ALA A 65 -2.67 32.15 18.93
N ALA A 66 -2.42 31.95 20.22
CA ALA A 66 -1.33 32.62 20.95
C ALA A 66 0.08 32.11 20.56
N THR A 67 0.20 30.95 19.90
CA THR A 67 1.48 30.46 19.34
C THR A 67 1.77 30.99 17.94
N ALA A 68 0.77 31.53 17.23
CA ALA A 68 0.97 32.14 15.90
C ALA A 68 1.71 33.49 15.95
N GLY A 69 1.92 34.05 17.15
CA GLY A 69 2.60 35.33 17.37
C GLY A 69 4.05 35.25 17.85
N ARG A 70 4.64 34.05 17.98
CA ARG A 70 6.08 33.91 18.29
C ARG A 70 6.85 33.60 17.02
N SER A 71 7.51 34.64 16.48
CA SER A 71 8.65 34.53 15.58
C SER A 71 9.88 33.92 16.30
N GLY A 72 9.68 32.78 16.97
CA GLY A 72 10.77 31.87 17.32
C GLY A 72 11.15 31.11 16.06
N THR A 73 12.44 30.84 15.88
CA THR A 73 12.94 30.05 14.74
C THR A 73 12.16 28.74 14.66
N GLN A 74 11.30 28.56 13.65
CA GLN A 74 10.69 27.25 13.41
C GLN A 74 11.82 26.24 13.23
N GLY A 75 11.71 25.09 13.91
CA GLY A 75 12.68 24.01 13.79
C GLY A 75 12.77 23.52 12.34
N ARG A 76 13.97 23.14 11.91
CA ARG A 76 14.25 22.70 10.54
C ARG A 76 13.86 21.24 10.38
N ILE A 77 12.81 20.98 9.60
CA ILE A 77 12.32 19.62 9.31
C ILE A 77 12.68 19.26 7.87
N ALA A 78 13.46 18.19 7.69
CA ALA A 78 13.68 17.57 6.39
C ALA A 78 12.75 16.37 6.19
N ILE A 79 12.19 16.24 5.00
CA ILE A 79 11.45 15.06 4.55
C ILE A 79 12.19 14.53 3.32
N ILE A 80 12.64 13.28 3.36
CA ILE A 80 13.39 12.67 2.26
C ILE A 80 12.46 11.75 1.48
N GLY A 81 12.20 12.10 0.22
CA GLY A 81 11.28 11.43 -0.69
C GLY A 81 10.01 12.25 -0.96
N GLY A 82 9.77 12.58 -2.22
CA GLY A 82 8.59 13.26 -2.76
C GLY A 82 7.51 12.30 -3.25
N GLY A 83 7.48 11.06 -2.73
CA GLY A 83 6.36 10.14 -2.90
C GLY A 83 5.16 10.52 -2.01
N ILE A 84 4.05 9.78 -2.13
CA ILE A 84 2.81 10.09 -1.40
C ILE A 84 2.99 10.21 0.12
N ALA A 85 3.88 9.41 0.72
CA ALA A 85 4.20 9.48 2.14
C ALA A 85 4.86 10.80 2.55
N GLY A 86 5.92 11.20 1.86
CA GLY A 86 6.62 12.46 2.17
C GLY A 86 5.77 13.70 1.87
N LEU A 87 5.00 13.66 0.77
CA LEU A 87 4.07 14.74 0.43
C LEU A 87 2.95 14.88 1.45
N ASN A 88 2.33 13.77 1.89
CA ASN A 88 1.27 13.85 2.90
C ASN A 88 1.82 14.22 4.29
N ALA A 89 3.07 13.83 4.61
CA ALA A 89 3.75 14.32 5.81
C ALA A 89 3.95 15.83 5.77
N ALA A 90 4.44 16.38 4.65
CA ALA A 90 4.64 17.82 4.46
C ALA A 90 3.30 18.57 4.54
N LEU A 91 2.26 18.05 3.91
CA LEU A 91 0.91 18.61 3.94
C LEU A 91 0.35 18.64 5.36
N THR A 92 0.51 17.55 6.11
CA THR A 92 0.06 17.44 7.51
C THR A 92 0.76 18.46 8.42
N LEU A 93 2.07 18.66 8.25
CA LEU A 93 2.83 19.68 8.98
C LEU A 93 2.38 21.10 8.59
N GLN A 94 2.21 21.35 7.30
CA GLN A 94 1.76 22.65 6.79
C GLN A 94 0.37 23.02 7.29
N ASP A 95 -0.57 22.07 7.34
CA ASP A 95 -1.92 22.28 7.88
C ASP A 95 -1.90 22.66 9.38
N ALA A 96 -0.85 22.26 10.09
CA ALA A 96 -0.58 22.65 11.47
C ALA A 96 0.27 23.93 11.61
N GLY A 97 0.60 24.61 10.50
CA GLY A 97 1.40 25.84 10.47
C GLY A 97 2.90 25.61 10.64
N ILE A 98 3.39 24.39 10.48
CA ILE A 98 4.81 24.03 10.64
C ILE A 98 5.47 23.88 9.27
N THR A 99 6.58 24.58 9.05
CA THR A 99 7.35 24.50 7.79
C THR A 99 8.20 23.24 7.74
N SER A 100 8.27 22.61 6.56
CA SER A 100 9.18 21.51 6.26
C SER A 100 9.72 21.63 4.83
N THR A 101 10.79 20.91 4.52
CA THR A 101 11.33 20.81 3.15
C THR A 101 11.40 19.36 2.71
N VAL A 102 10.73 19.04 1.61
CA VAL A 102 10.80 17.76 0.92
C VAL A 102 11.98 17.78 -0.06
N TYR A 103 12.87 16.82 0.06
CA TYR A 103 13.98 16.59 -0.87
C TYR A 103 13.69 15.33 -1.69
N GLU A 104 13.54 15.48 -3.00
CA GLU A 104 13.21 14.42 -3.94
C GLU A 104 14.35 14.22 -4.93
N ALA A 105 14.79 12.97 -5.08
CA ALA A 105 15.95 12.62 -5.91
C ALA A 105 15.65 12.76 -7.41
N SER A 106 14.42 12.49 -7.83
CA SER A 106 13.93 12.59 -9.20
C SER A 106 13.61 14.03 -9.62
N SER A 107 13.37 14.20 -10.92
CA SER A 107 12.85 15.43 -11.52
C SER A 107 11.33 15.58 -11.38
N ARG A 108 10.64 14.63 -10.72
CA ARG A 108 9.20 14.64 -10.47
C ARG A 108 8.85 14.13 -9.07
N VAL A 109 7.68 14.52 -8.58
CA VAL A 109 7.05 13.94 -7.39
C VAL A 109 6.26 12.67 -7.73
N GLY A 110 5.75 11.98 -6.71
CA GLY A 110 4.83 10.84 -6.85
C GLY A 110 5.46 9.48 -6.55
N GLY A 111 6.78 9.33 -6.75
CA GLY A 111 7.48 8.08 -6.46
C GLY A 111 6.89 6.93 -7.30
N ARG A 112 6.35 5.89 -6.63
CA ARG A 112 5.64 4.76 -7.27
C ARG A 112 4.23 5.11 -7.79
N VAL A 113 3.72 6.31 -7.54
CA VAL A 113 2.49 6.79 -8.16
C VAL A 113 2.87 7.61 -9.39
N HIS A 114 2.72 7.04 -10.58
CA HIS A 114 3.19 7.60 -11.85
C HIS A 114 2.31 7.10 -13.00
N SER A 115 1.73 8.01 -13.76
CA SER A 115 0.76 7.69 -14.79
C SER A 115 1.33 7.95 -16.18
N ASP A 116 1.12 7.02 -17.10
CA ASP A 116 1.38 7.22 -18.53
C ASP A 116 0.13 7.78 -19.21
N THR A 117 0.22 9.02 -19.68
CA THR A 117 -0.88 9.71 -20.39
C THR A 117 -0.54 9.96 -21.86
N THR A 118 0.57 9.43 -22.36
CA THR A 118 1.16 9.84 -23.64
C THR A 118 1.41 8.70 -24.63
N SER A 119 1.60 7.47 -24.15
CA SER A 119 1.96 6.34 -25.02
C SER A 119 0.78 5.80 -25.84
N TRP A 120 -0.46 6.04 -25.38
CA TRP A 120 -1.64 5.29 -25.82
C TRP A 120 -2.51 6.03 -26.83
N LEU A 121 -3.18 5.29 -27.70
CA LEU A 121 -4.23 5.85 -28.56
C LEU A 121 -5.45 6.27 -27.73
N ASN A 122 -6.31 7.10 -28.32
CA ASN A 122 -7.59 7.54 -27.76
C ASN A 122 -7.48 8.28 -26.41
N GLY A 123 -6.29 8.80 -26.08
CA GLY A 123 -6.06 9.51 -24.83
C GLY A 123 -6.20 8.63 -23.59
N GLN A 124 -6.06 7.31 -23.74
CA GLN A 124 -6.12 6.39 -22.61
C GLN A 124 -4.91 6.60 -21.69
N THR A 125 -5.16 6.39 -20.40
CA THR A 125 -4.15 6.49 -19.35
C THR A 125 -3.84 5.09 -18.82
N SER A 126 -2.59 4.86 -18.44
CA SER A 126 -2.21 3.72 -17.62
C SER A 126 -1.29 4.12 -16.48
N GLU A 127 -0.99 3.19 -15.57
CA GLU A 127 -0.15 3.46 -14.39
C GLU A 127 1.15 2.65 -14.47
N HIS A 128 2.29 3.34 -14.43
CA HIS A 128 3.62 2.73 -14.44
C HIS A 128 3.87 1.86 -13.19
N CYS A 129 3.18 2.12 -12.07
CA CYS A 129 3.29 1.30 -10.85
C CYS A 129 1.97 1.32 -10.03
N GLY A 130 1.86 2.12 -8.98
CA GLY A 130 0.69 2.10 -8.08
C GLY A 130 -0.61 2.49 -8.78
N GLU A 131 -1.57 1.56 -8.84
CA GLU A 131 -2.76 1.67 -9.68
C GLU A 131 -4.06 1.61 -8.88
N LEU A 132 -4.35 0.50 -8.21
CA LEU A 132 -5.70 0.24 -7.67
C LEU A 132 -5.92 0.89 -6.28
N ILE A 133 -7.14 1.39 -6.05
CA ILE A 133 -7.56 2.02 -4.78
C ILE A 133 -8.83 1.34 -4.26
N ASP A 134 -8.74 0.75 -3.07
CA ASP A 134 -9.87 0.11 -2.42
C ASP A 134 -10.88 1.10 -1.83
N THR A 135 -12.12 0.64 -1.67
CA THR A 135 -13.15 1.31 -0.86
C THR A 135 -12.68 1.59 0.57
N LYS A 136 -11.76 0.79 1.11
CA LYS A 136 -11.22 0.96 2.47
C LYS A 136 -10.04 1.95 2.55
N HIS A 137 -9.47 2.41 1.44
CA HIS A 137 -8.36 3.37 1.41
C HIS A 137 -8.83 4.80 1.73
N LYS A 138 -9.17 5.05 3.00
CA LYS A 138 -9.81 6.29 3.44
C LYS A 138 -8.89 7.50 3.32
N THR A 139 -7.59 7.33 3.51
CA THR A 139 -6.62 8.43 3.42
C THR A 139 -6.47 8.89 1.98
N ILE A 140 -6.23 7.97 1.04
CA ILE A 140 -6.10 8.30 -0.38
C ILE A 140 -7.40 8.88 -0.94
N LEU A 141 -8.56 8.27 -0.66
CA LEU A 141 -9.85 8.79 -1.10
C LEU A 141 -10.17 10.15 -0.47
N GLY A 142 -9.81 10.35 0.80
CA GLY A 142 -9.95 11.63 1.49
C GLY A 142 -9.09 12.73 0.88
N LEU A 143 -7.84 12.41 0.51
CA LEU A 143 -6.94 13.32 -0.18
C LEU A 143 -7.42 13.63 -1.60
N ALA A 144 -7.86 12.63 -2.37
CA ALA A 144 -8.45 12.85 -3.69
C ALA A 144 -9.65 13.81 -3.61
N SER A 145 -10.55 13.60 -2.64
CA SER A 145 -11.69 14.48 -2.37
C SER A 145 -11.25 15.91 -1.99
N ARG A 146 -10.25 16.04 -1.10
CA ARG A 146 -9.68 17.34 -0.69
C ARG A 146 -9.18 18.16 -1.88
N PHE A 147 -8.58 17.52 -2.88
CA PHE A 147 -8.05 18.18 -4.08
C PHE A 147 -9.02 18.14 -5.27
N HIS A 148 -10.28 17.79 -5.03
CA HIS A 148 -11.33 17.74 -6.06
C HIS A 148 -10.97 16.84 -7.25
N LEU A 149 -10.26 15.74 -6.99
CA LEU A 149 -9.92 14.72 -7.98
C LEU A 149 -11.02 13.65 -7.99
N SER A 150 -11.70 13.52 -9.12
CA SER A 150 -12.74 12.51 -9.30
C SER A 150 -12.15 11.11 -9.33
N THR A 151 -12.78 10.18 -8.62
CA THR A 151 -12.49 8.75 -8.72
C THR A 151 -13.46 8.07 -9.69
N VAL A 152 -12.97 7.12 -10.46
CA VAL A 152 -13.78 6.25 -11.34
C VAL A 152 -14.00 4.91 -10.67
N ASP A 153 -15.21 4.36 -10.78
CA ASP A 153 -15.57 3.05 -10.23
C ASP A 153 -15.37 1.98 -11.30
N LEU A 154 -14.29 1.21 -11.16
CA LEU A 154 -13.86 0.20 -12.12
C LEU A 154 -14.82 -0.99 -12.15
N LEU A 155 -15.32 -1.41 -10.97
CA LEU A 155 -16.28 -2.52 -10.86
C LEU A 155 -17.60 -2.17 -11.53
N ALA A 156 -18.06 -0.92 -11.40
CA ALA A 156 -19.28 -0.46 -12.08
C ALA A 156 -19.11 -0.34 -13.60
N ALA A 157 -17.88 -0.27 -14.10
CA ALA A 157 -17.56 -0.16 -15.52
C ALA A 157 -17.31 -1.52 -16.21
N GLU A 158 -17.33 -2.62 -15.45
CA GLU A 158 -17.18 -3.96 -16.00
C GLU A 158 -18.40 -4.38 -16.83
N PRO A 159 -18.23 -5.22 -17.87
CA PRO A 159 -19.35 -5.75 -18.62
C PRO A 159 -20.33 -6.52 -17.71
N VAL A 160 -21.62 -6.46 -18.02
CA VAL A 160 -22.63 -7.20 -17.25
C VAL A 160 -22.35 -8.71 -17.35
N HIS A 161 -22.36 -9.40 -16.21
CA HIS A 161 -22.04 -10.82 -16.06
C HIS A 161 -20.59 -11.20 -16.37
N SER A 162 -19.66 -10.26 -16.45
CA SER A 162 -18.25 -10.59 -16.58
C SER A 162 -17.69 -11.25 -15.33
N THR A 163 -16.68 -12.11 -15.50
CA THR A 163 -15.90 -12.69 -14.41
C THR A 163 -14.41 -12.60 -14.71
N GLU A 164 -13.60 -12.80 -13.68
CA GLU A 164 -12.17 -13.10 -13.86
C GLU A 164 -12.02 -14.41 -14.66
N THR A 165 -10.89 -14.54 -15.37
CA THR A 165 -10.60 -15.70 -16.23
C THR A 165 -9.40 -16.48 -15.71
N ASP A 166 -9.66 -17.63 -15.07
CA ASP A 166 -8.59 -18.54 -14.66
C ASP A 166 -8.36 -19.62 -15.73
N TYR A 167 -7.11 -19.87 -16.09
CA TYR A 167 -6.75 -20.89 -17.08
C TYR A 167 -5.52 -21.68 -16.64
N PHE A 168 -5.75 -22.91 -16.20
CA PHE A 168 -4.73 -23.76 -15.60
C PHE A 168 -4.80 -25.18 -16.14
N ALA A 169 -3.65 -25.82 -16.33
CA ALA A 169 -3.52 -27.16 -16.89
C ALA A 169 -4.26 -27.32 -18.23
N GLY A 170 -4.18 -26.28 -19.07
CA GLY A 170 -4.76 -26.26 -20.41
C GLY A 170 -6.30 -26.20 -20.45
N ARG A 171 -6.96 -25.73 -19.39
CA ARG A 171 -8.42 -25.61 -19.31
C ARG A 171 -8.85 -24.40 -18.50
N TYR A 172 -10.01 -23.83 -18.84
CA TYR A 172 -10.66 -22.82 -18.03
C TYR A 172 -11.07 -23.38 -16.66
N TYR A 173 -10.76 -22.62 -15.62
CA TYR A 173 -11.14 -22.88 -14.24
C TYR A 173 -12.19 -21.86 -13.85
N THR A 174 -13.45 -22.29 -13.72
CA THR A 174 -14.55 -21.35 -13.55
C THR A 174 -14.63 -20.85 -12.11
N ALA A 175 -15.14 -19.64 -11.91
CA ALA A 175 -15.41 -19.10 -10.58
C ALA A 175 -16.26 -20.04 -9.72
N SER A 176 -17.21 -20.77 -10.32
CA SER A 176 -18.00 -21.78 -9.60
C SER A 176 -17.15 -22.94 -9.10
N GLN A 177 -16.18 -23.39 -9.88
CA GLN A 177 -15.27 -24.47 -9.47
C GLN A 177 -14.29 -23.96 -8.40
N ALA A 178 -13.74 -22.76 -8.57
CA ALA A 178 -12.88 -22.12 -7.59
C ALA A 178 -13.58 -21.97 -6.22
N ASN A 179 -14.85 -21.54 -6.22
CA ASN A 179 -15.65 -21.46 -5.00
C ASN A 179 -15.80 -22.81 -4.29
N VAL A 180 -16.04 -23.89 -5.03
CA VAL A 180 -16.15 -25.24 -4.46
C VAL A 180 -14.81 -25.69 -3.87
N ASP A 181 -13.73 -25.53 -4.62
CA ASP A 181 -12.39 -25.96 -4.22
C ASP A 181 -11.83 -25.10 -3.06
N PHE A 182 -12.31 -23.87 -2.89
CA PHE A 182 -11.92 -22.98 -1.79
C PHE A 182 -12.55 -23.39 -0.45
N GLY A 183 -13.67 -24.12 -0.43
CA GLY A 183 -14.36 -24.49 0.81
C GLY A 183 -13.46 -25.17 1.87
N PRO A 184 -12.69 -26.22 1.51
CA PRO A 184 -11.70 -26.83 2.41
C PRO A 184 -10.56 -25.87 2.80
N VAL A 185 -10.08 -25.05 1.86
CA VAL A 185 -9.01 -24.07 2.09
C VAL A 185 -9.43 -23.02 3.12
N TRP A 186 -10.68 -22.54 3.03
CA TRP A 186 -11.27 -21.61 4.00
C TRP A 186 -11.27 -22.17 5.43
N ASN A 187 -11.49 -23.48 5.60
CA ASN A 187 -11.43 -24.09 6.93
C ASN A 187 -10.00 -24.09 7.49
N ALA A 188 -8.99 -24.31 6.65
CA ALA A 188 -7.59 -24.19 7.06
C ALA A 188 -7.24 -22.74 7.44
N ILE A 189 -7.61 -21.77 6.59
CA ILE A 189 -7.39 -20.34 6.84
C ILE A 189 -8.02 -19.91 8.16
N LYS A 190 -9.30 -20.22 8.41
CA LYS A 190 -9.96 -19.87 9.68
C LYS A 190 -9.25 -20.46 10.89
N LYS A 191 -8.80 -21.72 10.80
CA LYS A 191 -8.07 -22.37 11.89
C LYS A 191 -6.75 -21.65 12.19
N ASP A 192 -6.00 -21.34 11.14
CA ASP A 192 -4.71 -20.67 11.26
C ASP A 192 -4.89 -19.22 11.75
N LEU A 193 -5.86 -18.48 11.20
CA LEU A 193 -6.20 -17.12 11.63
C LEU A 193 -6.66 -17.06 13.10
N ASN A 194 -7.48 -18.00 13.55
CA ASN A 194 -7.91 -18.07 14.95
C ASN A 194 -6.73 -18.37 15.91
N SER A 195 -5.74 -19.11 15.43
CA SER A 195 -4.56 -19.48 16.23
C SER A 195 -3.48 -18.40 16.22
N ALA A 196 -3.42 -17.60 15.15
CA ALA A 196 -2.47 -16.52 14.92
C ALA A 196 -3.20 -15.25 14.44
N PRO A 197 -3.99 -14.60 15.31
CA PRO A 197 -4.79 -13.45 14.91
C PRO A 197 -3.93 -12.29 14.41
N PHE A 198 -4.46 -11.53 13.45
CA PHE A 198 -3.79 -10.33 12.97
C PHE A 198 -3.79 -9.23 14.06
N PRO A 199 -2.70 -8.47 14.23
CA PRO A 199 -1.40 -8.63 13.58
C PRO A 199 -0.44 -9.52 14.39
N THR A 200 0.33 -10.38 13.71
CA THR A 200 1.62 -10.87 14.23
C THR A 200 2.65 -9.76 14.09
N LEU A 201 3.37 -9.45 15.15
CA LEU A 201 4.40 -8.41 15.21
C LEU A 201 5.67 -8.95 15.86
N TYR A 202 6.81 -8.26 15.70
CA TYR A 202 8.09 -8.69 16.28
C TYR A 202 8.08 -8.85 17.81
N ASN A 203 7.19 -8.13 18.49
CA ASN A 203 7.07 -8.09 19.95
C ASN A 203 5.73 -8.62 20.47
N SER A 204 4.87 -9.12 19.58
CA SER A 204 3.54 -9.61 19.95
C SER A 204 3.07 -10.66 18.94
N PHE A 205 3.17 -11.93 19.34
CA PHE A 205 2.77 -13.06 18.51
C PHE A 205 2.41 -14.28 19.37
N THR A 206 1.60 -15.17 18.81
CA THR A 206 1.33 -16.49 19.39
C THR A 206 2.36 -17.51 18.88
N GLN A 207 2.48 -18.68 19.52
CA GLN A 207 3.33 -19.74 18.98
C GLN A 207 2.92 -20.14 17.55
N ALA A 208 1.61 -20.21 17.27
CA ALA A 208 1.13 -20.47 15.92
C ALA A 208 1.50 -19.35 14.94
N GLY A 209 1.51 -18.09 15.38
CA GLY A 209 2.00 -16.97 14.58
C GLY A 209 3.48 -17.11 14.23
N PHE A 210 4.32 -17.53 15.19
CA PHE A 210 5.73 -17.85 14.93
C PHE A 210 5.87 -19.02 13.94
N ASP A 211 5.14 -20.11 14.16
CA ASP A 211 5.23 -21.31 13.31
C ASP A 211 4.79 -21.02 11.87
N LEU A 212 3.71 -20.25 11.68
CA LEU A 212 3.24 -19.78 10.37
C LEU A 212 4.21 -18.78 9.74
N ASP A 213 4.84 -17.92 10.53
CA ASP A 213 5.85 -17.01 10.01
C ASP A 213 7.08 -17.74 9.46
N HIS A 214 7.44 -18.88 10.08
CA HIS A 214 8.54 -19.74 9.67
C HIS A 214 8.13 -20.83 8.66
N LEU A 215 6.87 -20.83 8.24
CA LEU A 215 6.36 -21.65 7.15
C LEU A 215 6.29 -20.79 5.89
N SER A 216 6.86 -21.27 4.79
CA SER A 216 6.72 -20.55 3.51
C SER A 216 5.27 -20.60 3.02
N LEU A 217 4.84 -19.60 2.26
CA LEU A 217 3.52 -19.59 1.62
C LEU A 217 3.37 -20.81 0.70
N TYR A 218 4.43 -21.18 -0.02
CA TYR A 218 4.47 -22.39 -0.83
C TYR A 218 4.17 -23.66 0.00
N ASP A 219 4.85 -23.84 1.12
CA ASP A 219 4.64 -25.02 1.98
C ASP A 219 3.27 -25.00 2.67
N TRP A 220 2.72 -23.81 2.93
CA TRP A 220 1.35 -23.67 3.38
C TRP A 220 0.38 -24.19 2.31
N ILE A 221 0.54 -23.83 1.03
CA ILE A 221 -0.28 -24.36 -0.07
C ILE A 221 -0.15 -25.88 -0.13
N GLU A 222 1.07 -26.42 -0.13
CA GLU A 222 1.32 -27.87 -0.17
C GLU A 222 0.61 -28.64 0.95
N THR A 223 0.56 -28.05 2.15
CA THR A 223 0.07 -28.76 3.34
C THR A 223 -1.38 -28.45 3.71
N ARG A 224 -1.97 -27.37 3.19
CA ARG A 224 -3.33 -26.90 3.56
C ARG A 224 -4.32 -26.90 2.41
N VAL A 225 -3.86 -26.88 1.16
CA VAL A 225 -4.72 -26.94 -0.02
C VAL A 225 -4.83 -28.38 -0.49
N PRO A 226 -6.05 -28.95 -0.65
CA PRO A 226 -6.20 -30.31 -1.18
C PRO A 226 -5.50 -30.49 -2.53
N GLY A 227 -4.48 -31.34 -2.56
CA GLY A 227 -3.66 -31.59 -3.74
C GLY A 227 -2.49 -30.61 -3.95
N GLY A 228 -2.28 -29.63 -3.07
CA GLY A 228 -1.18 -28.67 -3.16
C GLY A 228 -1.10 -28.00 -4.54
N HIS A 229 0.11 -27.80 -5.05
CA HIS A 229 0.35 -27.22 -6.39
C HIS A 229 -0.01 -28.16 -7.55
N THR A 230 -0.42 -29.42 -7.28
CA THR A 230 -1.01 -30.28 -8.33
C THR A 230 -2.48 -29.95 -8.59
N SER A 231 -3.12 -29.18 -7.70
CA SER A 231 -4.48 -28.70 -7.85
C SER A 231 -4.53 -27.32 -8.53
N ARG A 232 -5.62 -27.03 -9.26
CA ARG A 232 -5.83 -25.69 -9.85
C ARG A 232 -5.99 -24.59 -8.80
N MET A 233 -6.62 -24.89 -7.66
CA MET A 233 -6.70 -23.95 -6.54
C MET A 233 -5.31 -23.61 -5.99
N GLY A 234 -4.44 -24.62 -5.81
CA GLY A 234 -3.06 -24.38 -5.39
C GLY A 234 -2.27 -23.54 -6.39
N GLN A 235 -2.41 -23.82 -7.69
CA GLN A 235 -1.78 -23.03 -8.75
C GLN A 235 -2.31 -21.59 -8.81
N LEU A 236 -3.62 -21.38 -8.68
CA LEU A 236 -4.23 -20.06 -8.63
C LEU A 236 -3.70 -19.26 -7.45
N LEU A 237 -3.67 -19.86 -6.25
CA LEU A 237 -3.13 -19.21 -5.05
C LEU A 237 -1.63 -18.89 -5.21
N ASP A 238 -0.84 -19.81 -5.75
CA ASP A 238 0.60 -19.59 -5.95
C ASP A 238 0.86 -18.39 -6.89
N VAL A 239 0.17 -18.36 -8.03
CA VAL A 239 0.27 -17.25 -8.99
C VAL A 239 -0.20 -15.93 -8.38
N ALA A 240 -1.38 -15.91 -7.76
CA ALA A 240 -1.97 -14.71 -7.19
C ALA A 240 -1.11 -14.11 -6.07
N TYR A 241 -0.59 -14.94 -5.17
CA TYR A 241 0.25 -14.47 -4.07
C TYR A 241 1.68 -14.15 -4.49
N ASN A 242 2.16 -14.74 -5.58
CA ASN A 242 3.42 -14.31 -6.19
C ASN A 242 3.30 -12.90 -6.77
N ILE A 243 2.23 -12.58 -7.50
CA ILE A 243 2.05 -11.25 -8.08
C ILE A 243 1.70 -10.18 -7.03
N GLU A 244 0.93 -10.52 -6.01
CA GLU A 244 0.54 -9.58 -4.94
C GLU A 244 1.76 -9.02 -4.21
N TYR A 245 2.65 -9.90 -3.75
CA TYR A 245 3.86 -9.52 -3.02
C TYR A 245 5.11 -9.41 -3.89
N GLY A 246 4.99 -9.75 -5.18
CA GLY A 246 6.02 -9.60 -6.18
C GLY A 246 7.21 -10.54 -6.07
N ASN A 247 7.10 -11.67 -5.37
CA ASN A 247 8.19 -12.64 -5.31
C ASN A 247 7.68 -14.08 -5.19
N VAL A 248 8.55 -15.06 -5.40
CA VAL A 248 8.18 -16.48 -5.29
C VAL A 248 7.68 -16.83 -3.89
N THR A 249 6.64 -17.66 -3.80
CA THR A 249 5.95 -18.04 -2.57
C THR A 249 6.82 -18.86 -1.60
N THR A 250 7.95 -19.41 -2.08
CA THR A 250 8.96 -20.08 -1.25
C THR A 250 9.78 -19.12 -0.39
N GLU A 251 9.82 -17.82 -0.73
CA GLU A 251 10.50 -16.79 0.07
C GLU A 251 9.54 -16.04 1.01
N GLN A 252 8.24 -16.16 0.80
CA GLN A 252 7.22 -15.41 1.51
C GLN A 252 6.76 -16.15 2.77
N SER A 253 6.52 -15.40 3.85
CA SER A 253 5.86 -15.92 5.05
C SER A 253 4.42 -16.37 4.73
N SER A 254 3.97 -17.51 5.26
CA SER A 254 2.59 -17.97 5.03
C SER A 254 1.53 -17.04 5.61
N LEU A 255 1.91 -16.21 6.59
CA LEU A 255 1.04 -15.19 7.19
C LEU A 255 0.54 -14.16 6.17
N ASN A 256 1.31 -13.89 5.11
CA ASN A 256 0.89 -13.03 4.01
C ASN A 256 -0.45 -13.52 3.40
N LEU A 257 -0.53 -14.82 3.11
CA LEU A 257 -1.74 -15.45 2.57
C LEU A 257 -2.84 -15.58 3.61
N VAL A 258 -2.51 -16.04 4.82
CA VAL A 258 -3.51 -16.24 5.89
C VAL A 258 -4.21 -14.94 6.24
N TYR A 259 -3.48 -13.83 6.34
CA TYR A 259 -4.06 -12.53 6.67
C TYR A 259 -4.83 -11.90 5.52
N LEU A 260 -4.41 -12.08 4.27
CA LEU A 260 -5.15 -11.53 3.15
C LEU A 260 -6.43 -12.32 2.87
N LEU A 261 -6.36 -13.66 2.79
CA LEU A 261 -7.56 -14.51 2.56
C LEU A 261 -8.49 -14.59 3.75
N GLY A 262 -7.98 -14.39 4.97
CA GLY A 262 -8.73 -14.53 6.21
C GLY A 262 -9.94 -13.59 6.32
N PHE A 263 -9.92 -12.47 5.61
CA PHE A 263 -10.98 -11.47 5.65
C PHE A 263 -11.81 -11.48 4.36
N GLN A 264 -12.66 -12.48 4.18
CA GLN A 264 -13.57 -12.55 3.03
C GLN A 264 -14.78 -11.59 3.20
N PRO A 265 -15.13 -10.77 2.20
CA PRO A 265 -16.19 -9.77 2.33
C PRO A 265 -17.59 -10.39 2.32
N VAL A 266 -17.74 -11.56 1.69
CA VAL A 266 -19.01 -12.28 1.60
C VAL A 266 -18.76 -13.76 1.92
N PRO A 267 -19.37 -14.30 3.00
CA PRO A 267 -19.25 -15.72 3.32
C PRO A 267 -19.67 -16.62 2.16
N GLY A 268 -18.82 -17.58 1.80
CA GLY A 268 -19.10 -18.54 0.74
C GLY A 268 -18.89 -18.03 -0.70
N ASN A 269 -18.39 -16.79 -0.87
CA ASN A 269 -17.95 -16.27 -2.17
C ASN A 269 -16.46 -15.94 -2.10
N PHE A 270 -15.66 -16.81 -2.70
CA PHE A 270 -14.21 -16.70 -2.76
C PHE A 270 -13.79 -15.44 -3.51
N ARG A 271 -13.00 -14.60 -2.84
CA ARG A 271 -12.24 -13.50 -3.41
C ARG A 271 -10.76 -13.75 -3.16
N ILE A 272 -9.99 -13.77 -4.25
CA ILE A 272 -8.57 -14.15 -4.25
C ILE A 272 -7.71 -13.25 -3.35
N PHE A 273 -8.09 -11.98 -3.17
CA PHE A 273 -7.41 -11.01 -2.29
C PHE A 273 -8.26 -10.60 -1.07
N GLY A 274 -9.21 -11.45 -0.68
CA GLY A 274 -10.05 -11.20 0.49
C GLY A 274 -10.87 -9.93 0.38
N ALA A 275 -10.65 -8.99 1.32
CA ALA A 275 -11.45 -7.78 1.44
C ALA A 275 -11.02 -6.64 0.51
N SER A 276 -9.91 -6.81 -0.22
CA SER A 276 -9.50 -5.88 -1.26
C SER A 276 -10.52 -5.92 -2.40
N ASP A 277 -10.99 -4.74 -2.83
CA ASP A 277 -11.97 -4.61 -3.91
C ASP A 277 -11.44 -3.86 -5.12
N GLU A 278 -10.23 -3.28 -5.04
CA GLU A 278 -9.48 -2.67 -6.13
C GLU A 278 -10.34 -1.71 -6.97
N ARG A 279 -11.28 -1.04 -6.32
CA ARG A 279 -12.48 -0.52 -6.97
C ARG A 279 -12.26 0.77 -7.74
N TYR A 280 -11.30 1.58 -7.35
CA TYR A 280 -11.17 2.94 -7.85
C TYR A 280 -9.81 3.25 -8.46
N HIS A 281 -9.83 4.15 -9.45
CA HIS A 281 -8.69 4.98 -9.87
C HIS A 281 -9.06 6.46 -9.79
N ILE A 282 -8.06 7.34 -9.85
CA ILE A 282 -8.28 8.76 -10.10
C ILE A 282 -8.39 9.01 -11.61
N ALA A 283 -9.43 9.74 -12.03
CA ALA A 283 -9.67 10.07 -13.42
C ALA A 283 -8.50 10.85 -14.04
N GLY A 284 -7.95 10.33 -15.14
CA GLY A 284 -6.79 10.90 -15.82
C GLY A 284 -5.43 10.61 -15.15
N GLY A 285 -5.39 9.65 -14.22
CA GLY A 285 -4.17 9.11 -13.63
C GLY A 285 -4.00 9.44 -12.15
N ASN A 286 -3.52 8.46 -11.39
CA ASN A 286 -3.25 8.59 -9.96
C ASN A 286 -2.15 9.60 -9.64
N GLU A 287 -1.22 9.86 -10.56
CA GLU A 287 -0.14 10.85 -10.36
C GLU A 287 -0.67 12.27 -10.11
N ARG A 288 -1.90 12.56 -10.52
CA ARG A 288 -2.56 13.84 -10.25
C ARG A 288 -2.65 14.15 -8.76
N LEU A 289 -2.77 13.13 -7.90
CA LEU A 289 -2.86 13.33 -6.46
C LEU A 289 -1.56 13.86 -5.84
N PRO A 290 -0.40 13.18 -5.97
CA PRO A 290 0.85 13.73 -5.46
C PRO A 290 1.21 15.08 -6.12
N GLN A 291 0.87 15.30 -7.40
CA GLN A 291 1.04 16.61 -8.04
C GLN A 291 0.19 17.70 -7.38
N ALA A 292 -1.09 17.42 -7.10
CA ALA A 292 -1.98 18.36 -6.42
C ALA A 292 -1.52 18.69 -5.00
N ILE A 293 -1.03 17.69 -4.26
CA ILE A 293 -0.43 17.92 -2.93
C ILE A 293 0.79 18.82 -3.05
N ALA A 294 1.74 18.50 -3.93
CA ALA A 294 2.95 19.28 -4.12
C ALA A 294 2.66 20.73 -4.51
N ALA A 295 1.66 20.97 -5.38
CA ALA A 295 1.23 22.29 -5.79
C ALA A 295 0.58 23.12 -4.66
N ALA A 296 -0.02 22.46 -3.67
CA ALA A 296 -0.62 23.11 -2.51
C ALA A 296 0.37 23.41 -1.37
N LEU A 297 1.58 22.84 -1.42
CA LEU A 297 2.63 23.17 -0.48
C LEU A 297 3.19 24.58 -0.72
N ALA A 298 3.74 25.19 0.32
CA ALA A 298 4.35 26.51 0.23
C ALA A 298 5.43 26.54 -0.88
N PRO A 299 5.57 27.65 -1.63
CA PRO A 299 6.59 27.76 -2.68
C PRO A 299 7.98 27.43 -2.15
N GLY A 300 8.70 26.54 -2.84
CA GLY A 300 10.03 26.07 -2.44
C GLY A 300 10.06 24.98 -1.36
N ALA A 301 8.90 24.52 -0.88
CA ALA A 301 8.83 23.40 0.07
C ALA A 301 9.27 22.07 -0.54
N VAL A 302 9.23 21.92 -1.87
CA VAL A 302 9.70 20.72 -2.58
C VAL A 302 10.94 21.05 -3.40
N GLN A 303 12.04 20.33 -3.15
CA GLN A 303 13.30 20.44 -3.88
C GLN A 303 13.55 19.15 -4.66
N LEU A 304 13.26 19.22 -5.97
CA LEU A 304 13.51 18.13 -6.92
C LEU A 304 15.00 18.01 -7.25
N ASN A 305 15.39 16.91 -7.90
CA ASN A 305 16.77 16.59 -8.28
C ASN A 305 17.76 16.69 -7.11
N THR A 306 17.30 16.43 -5.89
CA THR A 306 18.06 16.57 -4.65
C THR A 306 18.01 15.27 -3.86
N ALA A 307 18.96 14.39 -4.13
CA ALA A 307 19.06 13.09 -3.48
C ALA A 307 19.71 13.23 -2.09
N LEU A 308 19.24 12.49 -1.10
CA LEU A 308 20.05 12.23 0.09
C LEU A 308 21.30 11.44 -0.35
N ALA A 309 22.45 11.73 0.25
CA ALA A 309 23.69 11.00 0.03
C ALA A 309 24.21 10.36 1.33
N SER A 310 24.06 11.04 2.46
CA SER A 310 24.36 10.48 3.78
C SER A 310 23.60 11.22 4.89
N ILE A 311 23.49 10.58 6.05
CA ILE A 311 22.87 11.11 7.25
C ILE A 311 23.76 10.78 8.45
N ALA A 312 24.01 11.76 9.31
CA ALA A 312 24.72 11.57 10.56
C ALA A 312 23.97 12.24 11.71
N ARG A 313 23.84 11.56 12.83
CA ARG A 313 23.32 12.12 14.07
C ARG A 313 24.42 12.89 14.80
N ASN A 314 24.14 14.14 15.13
CA ASN A 314 25.03 15.01 15.88
C ASN A 314 24.91 14.76 17.39
N THR A 315 25.85 15.29 18.17
CA THR A 315 25.87 15.15 19.64
C THR A 315 24.69 15.81 20.35
N ASP A 316 24.09 16.83 19.74
CA ASP A 316 22.87 17.52 20.20
C ASP A 316 21.57 16.83 19.72
N ASN A 317 21.70 15.65 19.11
CA ASN A 317 20.63 14.85 18.50
C ASN A 317 19.98 15.44 17.24
N THR A 318 20.47 16.56 16.71
CA THR A 318 20.12 17.00 15.36
C THR A 318 20.75 16.06 14.32
N TYR A 319 20.35 16.21 13.05
CA TYR A 319 20.85 15.40 11.96
C TYR A 319 21.51 16.26 10.89
N THR A 320 22.74 15.92 10.52
CA THR A 320 23.41 16.49 9.34
C THR A 320 23.14 15.58 8.15
N LEU A 321 22.50 16.14 7.12
CA LEU A 321 22.24 15.46 5.85
C LEU A 321 23.18 16.00 4.78
N SER A 322 23.83 15.10 4.05
CA SER A 322 24.50 15.43 2.79
C SER A 322 23.48 15.27 1.66
N LEU A 323 23.16 16.36 0.97
CA LEU A 323 22.18 16.42 -0.09
C LEU A 323 22.90 16.68 -1.42
N LYS A 324 22.60 15.89 -2.43
CA LYS A 324 23.27 15.89 -3.73
C LYS A 324 22.32 16.36 -4.84
N THR A 325 22.73 17.39 -5.56
CA THR A 325 22.07 17.91 -6.76
C THR A 325 23.08 17.89 -7.91
N GLY A 326 22.92 16.95 -8.85
CA GLY A 326 23.94 16.72 -9.88
C GLY A 326 25.29 16.32 -9.27
N SER A 327 26.35 17.09 -9.54
CA SER A 327 27.68 16.90 -8.94
C SER A 327 27.89 17.64 -7.62
N VAL A 328 26.98 18.54 -7.24
CA VAL A 328 27.10 19.37 -6.04
C VAL A 328 26.56 18.61 -4.84
N VAL A 329 27.33 18.58 -3.76
CA VAL A 329 26.91 18.05 -2.45
C VAL A 329 26.92 19.18 -1.43
N ILE A 330 25.80 19.40 -0.76
CA ILE A 330 25.64 20.37 0.31
C ILE A 330 25.30 19.66 1.61
N GLN A 331 25.89 20.10 2.72
CA GLN A 331 25.53 19.61 4.04
C GLN A 331 24.60 20.60 4.73
N LYS A 332 23.50 20.08 5.29
CA LYS A 332 22.53 20.86 6.06
C LYS A 332 22.17 20.12 7.34
N THR A 333 22.08 20.85 8.43
CA THR A 333 21.62 20.32 9.72
C THR A 333 20.11 20.55 9.87
N PHE A 334 19.42 19.54 10.39
CA PHE A 334 17.98 19.54 10.63
C PHE A 334 17.69 19.05 12.05
N ASP A 335 16.67 19.63 12.65
CA ASP A 335 16.25 19.31 14.01
C ASP A 335 15.38 18.05 14.02
N ARG A 336 14.66 17.79 12.92
CA ARG A 336 13.88 16.58 12.66
C ARG A 336 14.05 16.11 11.23
N VAL A 337 13.98 14.80 11.04
CA VAL A 337 14.02 14.18 9.71
C VAL A 337 12.90 13.16 9.59
N ILE A 338 12.19 13.14 8.47
CA ILE A 338 11.28 12.05 8.07
C ILE A 338 11.93 11.33 6.88
N MET A 339 12.32 10.08 7.06
CA MET A 339 12.71 9.18 5.98
C MET A 339 11.45 8.60 5.34
N ALA A 340 11.11 9.06 4.13
CA ALA A 340 9.97 8.59 3.35
C ALA A 340 10.41 7.93 2.03
N ILE A 341 11.63 7.39 1.99
CA ILE A 341 12.17 6.59 0.88
C ILE A 341 12.15 5.09 1.23
N PRO A 342 12.04 4.20 0.23
CA PRO A 342 12.06 2.75 0.45
C PRO A 342 13.35 2.27 1.11
N PHE A 343 13.27 1.23 1.94
CA PHE A 343 14.45 0.57 2.52
C PHE A 343 15.35 -0.06 1.45
N SER A 344 14.80 -0.52 0.32
CA SER A 344 15.58 -0.99 -0.84
C SER A 344 16.57 0.07 -1.34
N VAL A 345 16.17 1.35 -1.33
CA VAL A 345 17.03 2.49 -1.69
C VAL A 345 17.94 2.87 -0.52
N LEU A 346 17.40 2.92 0.70
CA LEU A 346 18.18 3.29 1.88
C LEU A 346 19.40 2.37 2.07
N ARG A 347 19.26 1.07 1.81
CA ARG A 347 20.35 0.08 1.84
C ARG A 347 21.55 0.45 0.95
N THR A 348 21.33 1.13 -0.18
CA THR A 348 22.46 1.50 -1.06
C THR A 348 23.30 2.63 -0.49
N MET A 349 22.76 3.36 0.49
CA MET A 349 23.41 4.46 1.20
C MET A 349 24.05 3.96 2.50
N PHE A 350 23.45 2.95 3.11
CA PHE A 350 23.90 2.30 4.33
C PHE A 350 24.60 0.98 4.02
N SER A 351 25.74 1.08 3.36
CA SER A 351 26.50 -0.09 2.87
C SER A 351 27.39 -0.75 3.94
N SER A 352 27.50 -0.15 5.13
CA SER A 352 28.33 -0.64 6.23
C SER A 352 27.73 -0.33 7.61
N ASP A 353 28.13 -1.10 8.63
CA ASP A 353 27.81 -0.81 10.04
C ASP A 353 28.26 0.59 10.50
N ALA A 354 29.25 1.18 9.83
CA ALA A 354 29.68 2.54 10.12
C ALA A 354 28.62 3.57 9.74
N ASP A 355 27.88 3.35 8.64
CA ASP A 355 26.82 4.25 8.17
C ASP A 355 25.65 4.24 9.16
N TYR A 356 25.22 3.06 9.61
CA TYR A 356 24.14 2.92 10.60
C TYR A 356 24.52 3.56 11.93
N ARG A 357 25.76 3.35 12.40
CA ARG A 357 26.28 4.00 13.61
C ARG A 357 26.36 5.51 13.47
N ALA A 358 26.77 6.02 12.30
CA ALA A 358 26.82 7.46 12.03
C ALA A 358 25.41 8.08 12.08
N ALA A 359 24.40 7.42 11.52
CA ALA A 359 23.00 7.85 11.62
C ALA A 359 22.39 7.64 13.02
N GLY A 360 23.05 6.87 13.89
CA GLY A 360 22.53 6.48 15.19
C GLY A 360 21.30 5.58 15.08
N PHE A 361 21.26 4.69 14.10
CA PHE A 361 20.21 3.70 13.99
C PHE A 361 20.56 2.48 14.84
N ASP A 362 19.57 1.95 15.54
CA ASP A 362 19.73 0.77 16.38
C ASP A 362 19.87 -0.51 15.53
N PRO A 363 20.33 -1.63 16.13
CA PRO A 363 20.53 -2.88 15.40
C PRO A 363 19.26 -3.44 14.77
N LEU A 364 18.09 -3.32 15.40
CA LEU A 364 16.84 -3.85 14.85
C LEU A 364 16.38 -3.04 13.64
N LYS A 365 16.58 -1.72 13.65
CA LYS A 365 16.39 -0.87 12.48
C LYS A 365 17.36 -1.23 11.37
N GLN A 366 18.63 -1.47 11.70
CA GLN A 366 19.61 -1.93 10.71
C GLN A 366 19.18 -3.26 10.07
N THR A 367 18.72 -4.24 10.85
CA THR A 367 18.17 -5.51 10.34
C THR A 367 16.97 -5.27 9.44
N ALA A 368 15.95 -4.50 9.89
CA ALA A 368 14.77 -4.20 9.08
C ALA A 368 15.13 -3.49 7.77
N ILE A 369 16.00 -2.47 7.85
CA ILE A 369 16.51 -1.77 6.67
C ILE A 369 17.23 -2.76 5.78
N THR A 370 18.07 -3.67 6.26
CA THR A 370 18.86 -4.58 5.41
C THR A 370 18.04 -5.70 4.79
N GLU A 371 17.05 -6.23 5.52
CA GLU A 371 16.48 -7.54 5.22
C GLU A 371 15.06 -7.51 4.67
N LEU A 372 14.23 -6.49 4.96
CA LEU A 372 12.84 -6.40 4.47
C LEU A 372 12.70 -6.79 2.99
N GLY A 373 11.73 -7.65 2.67
CA GLY A 373 11.43 -8.07 1.31
C GLY A 373 10.90 -6.93 0.46
N TYR A 374 11.31 -6.92 -0.81
CA TYR A 374 10.75 -6.05 -1.85
C TYR A 374 10.43 -6.91 -3.06
N GLY A 375 9.21 -6.75 -3.56
CA GLY A 375 8.75 -7.39 -4.78
C GLY A 375 9.58 -6.98 -5.98
N LYS A 376 9.59 -7.84 -6.98
CA LYS A 376 10.28 -7.69 -8.26
C LYS A 376 9.27 -7.58 -9.41
N ASN A 377 8.11 -7.00 -9.12
CA ASN A 377 7.05 -6.93 -10.12
C ASN A 377 7.47 -6.15 -11.35
N ALA A 378 6.91 -6.53 -12.48
CA ALA A 378 6.96 -5.74 -13.71
C ALA A 378 5.55 -5.60 -14.30
N LYS A 379 5.31 -4.48 -14.97
CA LYS A 379 4.11 -4.25 -15.78
C LYS A 379 4.53 -4.17 -17.24
N LEU A 380 4.13 -5.15 -18.03
CA LEU A 380 4.20 -5.09 -19.48
C LEU A 380 2.80 -4.75 -20.00
N GLN A 381 2.62 -3.57 -20.56
CA GLN A 381 1.31 -3.08 -20.94
C GLN A 381 1.17 -3.10 -22.45
N LEU A 382 0.08 -3.64 -22.99
CA LEU A 382 -0.18 -3.71 -24.43
C LEU A 382 -1.54 -3.09 -24.73
N GLN A 383 -1.63 -2.30 -25.82
CA GLN A 383 -2.91 -1.79 -26.30
C GLN A 383 -3.45 -2.62 -27.46
N PHE A 384 -4.75 -2.87 -27.42
CA PHE A 384 -5.49 -3.66 -28.40
C PHE A 384 -6.56 -2.78 -29.07
N ASP A 385 -6.88 -3.06 -30.32
CA ASP A 385 -7.90 -2.33 -31.10
C ASP A 385 -9.32 -2.55 -30.56
N ASN A 386 -9.55 -3.69 -29.92
CA ASN A 386 -10.74 -4.00 -29.16
C ASN A 386 -10.42 -4.80 -27.89
N ARG A 387 -11.37 -4.79 -26.95
CA ARG A 387 -11.35 -5.59 -25.72
C ARG A 387 -11.92 -6.98 -26.00
N LEU A 388 -11.16 -7.84 -26.67
CA LEU A 388 -11.59 -9.21 -26.99
C LEU A 388 -12.04 -9.97 -25.74
N TRP A 389 -11.36 -9.75 -24.61
CA TRP A 389 -11.70 -10.35 -23.31
C TRP A 389 -13.12 -10.02 -22.84
N ASN A 390 -13.69 -8.86 -23.22
CA ASN A 390 -15.07 -8.49 -22.91
C ASN A 390 -16.11 -9.13 -23.85
N GLN A 391 -15.68 -9.80 -24.92
CA GLN A 391 -16.58 -10.48 -25.85
C GLN A 391 -16.89 -11.90 -25.36
N PRO A 392 -18.07 -12.46 -25.69
CA PRO A 392 -18.37 -13.85 -25.39
C PRO A 392 -17.38 -14.81 -26.06
N GLY A 393 -16.77 -15.68 -25.26
CA GLY A 393 -15.89 -16.75 -25.74
C GLY A 393 -15.94 -17.99 -24.85
N PRO A 394 -15.05 -18.98 -25.05
CA PRO A 394 -14.90 -20.13 -24.15
C PRO A 394 -14.61 -19.75 -22.69
N TRP A 395 -14.06 -18.56 -22.46
CA TRP A 395 -13.86 -17.94 -21.14
C TRP A 395 -15.13 -17.30 -20.54
N GLY A 396 -16.24 -17.28 -21.28
CA GLY A 396 -17.42 -16.48 -20.93
C GLY A 396 -17.26 -15.02 -21.35
N ILE A 397 -17.60 -14.09 -20.47
CA ILE A 397 -17.33 -12.65 -20.62
C ILE A 397 -16.28 -12.32 -19.56
N GLY A 398 -15.10 -11.83 -19.97
CA GLY A 398 -14.01 -11.51 -19.06
C GLY A 398 -14.05 -10.06 -18.58
N THR A 399 -13.49 -9.79 -17.40
CA THR A 399 -13.19 -8.41 -16.92
C THR A 399 -11.87 -7.87 -17.48
N GLY A 400 -11.10 -8.72 -18.18
CA GLY A 400 -9.69 -8.49 -18.51
C GLY A 400 -8.73 -9.02 -17.45
N THR A 401 -9.23 -9.32 -16.24
CA THR A 401 -8.44 -10.01 -15.22
C THR A 401 -8.31 -11.48 -15.55
N SER A 402 -7.07 -11.99 -15.54
CA SER A 402 -6.81 -13.41 -15.75
C SER A 402 -5.65 -13.93 -14.91
N TYR A 403 -5.64 -15.22 -14.62
CA TYR A 403 -4.54 -15.95 -14.00
C TYR A 403 -4.24 -17.22 -14.79
N SER A 404 -2.97 -17.50 -15.06
CA SER A 404 -2.62 -18.65 -15.90
C SER A 404 -1.25 -19.27 -15.60
N ASP A 405 -1.05 -20.50 -16.08
CA ASP A 405 0.21 -21.25 -16.12
C ASP A 405 0.83 -21.33 -17.52
N THR A 406 0.30 -20.57 -18.48
CA THR A 406 0.72 -20.58 -19.90
C THR A 406 2.04 -19.83 -20.18
N GLY A 407 2.64 -19.25 -19.14
CA GLY A 407 3.95 -18.58 -19.19
C GLY A 407 3.92 -17.10 -18.81
N TYR A 408 2.73 -16.53 -18.62
CA TYR A 408 2.50 -15.28 -17.88
C TYR A 408 1.81 -15.60 -16.56
N GLN A 409 1.65 -14.62 -15.67
CA GLN A 409 1.07 -14.83 -14.34
C GLN A 409 -0.33 -14.22 -14.21
N ASN A 410 -0.44 -12.90 -14.36
CA ASN A 410 -1.70 -12.20 -14.16
C ASN A 410 -1.90 -11.09 -15.20
N THR A 411 -3.16 -10.80 -15.53
CA THR A 411 -3.53 -9.61 -16.27
C THR A 411 -4.66 -8.84 -15.60
N TRP A 412 -4.89 -7.60 -16.03
CA TRP A 412 -6.19 -6.90 -15.93
C TRP A 412 -6.34 -5.86 -17.05
N ASP A 413 -7.58 -5.40 -17.27
CA ASP A 413 -7.86 -4.26 -18.15
C ASP A 413 -7.63 -2.95 -17.39
N VAL A 414 -6.59 -2.23 -17.77
CA VAL A 414 -6.18 -0.92 -17.20
C VAL A 414 -7.14 0.21 -17.64
N THR A 415 -7.88 -0.04 -18.72
CA THR A 415 -8.81 0.91 -19.34
C THR A 415 -10.27 0.67 -18.96
N ARG A 416 -10.53 -0.09 -17.89
CA ARG A 416 -11.85 -0.10 -17.24
C ARG A 416 -12.25 1.35 -16.93
N ALA A 417 -13.50 1.68 -17.21
CA ALA A 417 -14.05 3.05 -17.11
C ALA A 417 -13.39 4.12 -18.02
N GLN A 418 -12.63 3.73 -19.05
CA GLN A 418 -12.09 4.65 -20.06
C GLN A 418 -12.76 4.42 -21.42
N ASP A 419 -13.15 5.52 -22.08
CA ASP A 419 -13.88 5.50 -23.35
C ASP A 419 -13.08 4.88 -24.51
N GLY A 420 -13.80 4.52 -25.58
CA GLY A 420 -13.24 4.01 -26.83
C GLY A 420 -13.26 2.48 -26.92
N SER A 421 -13.07 1.96 -28.14
CA SER A 421 -13.02 0.50 -28.38
C SER A 421 -11.70 -0.13 -27.93
N THR A 422 -10.61 0.63 -28.03
CA THR A 422 -9.27 0.17 -27.65
C THR A 422 -9.21 -0.18 -26.16
N GLY A 423 -8.42 -1.18 -25.79
CA GLY A 423 -8.18 -1.51 -24.39
C GLY A 423 -6.69 -1.69 -24.11
N ILE A 424 -6.25 -1.32 -22.92
CA ILE A 424 -4.90 -1.63 -22.44
C ILE A 424 -5.00 -2.80 -21.47
N MET A 425 -4.34 -3.89 -21.80
CA MET A 425 -4.16 -5.02 -20.89
C MET A 425 -2.73 -4.99 -20.37
N VAL A 426 -2.59 -5.10 -19.06
CA VAL A 426 -1.29 -5.31 -18.44
C VAL A 426 -1.06 -6.79 -18.24
N ASP A 427 0.13 -7.27 -18.59
CA ASP A 427 0.77 -8.46 -18.06
C ASP A 427 1.52 -8.05 -16.81
N TYR A 428 0.97 -8.43 -15.66
CA TYR A 428 1.54 -8.15 -14.36
C TYR A 428 2.21 -9.39 -13.81
N THR A 429 3.49 -9.24 -13.54
CA THR A 429 4.34 -10.34 -13.12
C THR A 429 4.96 -10.07 -11.76
N GLY A 430 5.25 -11.13 -11.02
CA GLY A 430 6.00 -11.15 -9.76
C GLY A 430 7.33 -11.89 -9.93
N GLY A 431 7.88 -12.44 -8.85
CA GLY A 431 9.14 -13.17 -8.88
C GLY A 431 9.05 -14.52 -9.63
N GLY A 432 10.21 -15.03 -10.04
CA GLY A 432 10.30 -16.37 -10.65
C GLY A 432 10.07 -16.40 -12.17
N VAL A 433 9.68 -15.29 -12.79
CA VAL A 433 9.59 -15.15 -14.25
C VAL A 433 10.73 -14.29 -14.82
N PRO A 434 11.02 -14.33 -16.14
CA PRO A 434 12.11 -13.58 -16.74
C PRO A 434 12.09 -12.07 -16.44
N LEU A 435 10.91 -11.45 -16.39
CA LEU A 435 10.77 -10.02 -16.11
C LEU A 435 11.22 -9.62 -14.69
N ALA A 436 11.08 -10.50 -13.69
CA ALA A 436 11.57 -10.25 -12.34
C ALA A 436 13.10 -10.27 -12.20
N SER A 437 13.80 -10.73 -13.24
CA SER A 437 15.27 -10.68 -13.33
C SER A 437 15.74 -9.80 -14.48
N PHE A 438 14.88 -8.90 -14.96
CA PHE A 438 15.18 -8.02 -16.07
C PHE A 438 16.43 -7.18 -15.82
N LYS A 439 17.32 -7.14 -16.82
CA LYS A 439 18.50 -6.28 -16.89
C LYS A 439 18.52 -5.60 -18.24
N GLY A 440 18.45 -4.29 -18.26
CA GLY A 440 18.47 -3.51 -19.49
C GLY A 440 17.73 -2.19 -19.34
N ASP A 441 17.50 -1.55 -20.48
CA ASP A 441 16.69 -0.35 -20.58
C ASP A 441 15.22 -0.72 -20.85
N PRO A 442 14.30 -0.53 -19.90
CA PRO A 442 12.89 -0.86 -20.09
C PRO A 442 12.19 0.10 -21.08
N THR A 443 12.83 1.20 -21.48
CA THR A 443 12.31 2.14 -22.50
C THR A 443 12.72 1.76 -23.93
N ASN A 444 13.58 0.75 -24.11
CA ASN A 444 14.00 0.31 -25.42
C ASN A 444 12.87 -0.45 -26.13
N GLN A 445 12.28 0.17 -27.16
CA GLN A 445 11.12 -0.39 -27.85
C GLN A 445 11.37 -1.77 -28.48
N ALA A 446 12.60 -2.10 -28.90
CA ALA A 446 12.89 -3.43 -29.44
C ALA A 446 12.77 -4.51 -28.35
N THR A 447 13.30 -4.22 -27.15
CA THR A 447 13.17 -5.06 -25.96
C THR A 447 11.69 -5.19 -25.54
N VAL A 448 10.97 -4.07 -25.46
CA VAL A 448 9.55 -4.06 -25.11
C VAL A 448 8.73 -4.90 -26.10
N ASN A 449 8.95 -4.72 -27.40
CA ASN A 449 8.26 -5.48 -28.44
C ASN A 449 8.60 -6.98 -28.41
N GLN A 450 9.80 -7.35 -27.95
CA GLN A 450 10.16 -8.76 -27.77
C GLN A 450 9.34 -9.38 -26.62
N PHE A 451 9.26 -8.71 -25.47
CA PHE A 451 8.42 -9.17 -24.36
C PHE A 451 6.94 -9.20 -24.74
N ALA A 452 6.44 -8.18 -25.44
CA ALA A 452 5.07 -8.14 -25.95
C ALA A 452 4.75 -9.36 -26.82
N LYS A 453 5.62 -9.72 -27.77
CA LYS A 453 5.42 -10.91 -28.63
C LYS A 453 5.43 -12.22 -27.84
N THR A 454 6.31 -12.34 -26.84
CA THR A 454 6.32 -13.49 -25.93
C THR A 454 5.00 -13.59 -25.17
N PHE A 455 4.57 -12.50 -24.53
CA PHE A 455 3.31 -12.45 -23.79
C PHE A 455 2.11 -12.77 -24.70
N LEU A 456 2.04 -12.20 -25.90
CA LEU A 456 0.97 -12.50 -26.87
C LEU A 456 0.87 -14.01 -27.18
N SER A 457 2.01 -14.70 -27.34
CA SER A 457 2.02 -16.15 -27.53
C SER A 457 1.54 -16.95 -26.31
N GLN A 458 1.73 -16.41 -25.11
CA GLN A 458 1.35 -17.05 -23.85
C GLN A 458 -0.12 -16.80 -23.52
N ILE A 459 -0.68 -15.64 -23.86
CA ILE A 459 -2.10 -15.32 -23.62
C ILE A 459 -3.03 -15.80 -24.74
N GLU A 460 -2.53 -16.07 -25.94
CA GLU A 460 -3.33 -16.59 -27.06
C GLU A 460 -4.15 -17.86 -26.72
N PRO A 461 -3.64 -18.85 -25.94
CA PRO A 461 -4.45 -19.99 -25.49
C PRO A 461 -5.57 -19.62 -24.52
N VAL A 462 -5.43 -18.52 -23.77
CA VAL A 462 -6.43 -18.03 -22.80
C VAL A 462 -7.52 -17.23 -23.49
N PHE A 463 -7.14 -16.35 -24.43
CA PHE A 463 -8.03 -15.56 -25.26
C PHE A 463 -7.72 -15.75 -26.76
N PRO A 464 -8.14 -16.87 -27.38
CA PRO A 464 -7.90 -17.12 -28.80
C PRO A 464 -8.32 -15.97 -29.72
N GLY A 465 -7.38 -15.49 -30.54
CA GLY A 465 -7.54 -14.34 -31.44
C GLY A 465 -7.04 -13.01 -30.88
N ILE A 466 -6.61 -12.94 -29.61
CA ILE A 466 -6.14 -11.70 -28.97
C ILE A 466 -4.90 -11.14 -29.64
N THR A 467 -4.00 -11.98 -30.15
CA THR A 467 -2.79 -11.54 -30.84
C THR A 467 -3.09 -10.69 -32.07
N ALA A 468 -4.16 -11.02 -32.80
CA ALA A 468 -4.58 -10.25 -33.97
C ALA A 468 -5.16 -8.88 -33.62
N GLN A 469 -5.50 -8.63 -32.35
CA GLN A 469 -6.04 -7.36 -31.87
C GLN A 469 -4.95 -6.41 -31.37
N TRP A 470 -3.71 -6.87 -31.19
CA TRP A 470 -2.63 -6.01 -30.72
C TRP A 470 -2.27 -4.96 -31.77
N ASN A 471 -2.34 -3.69 -31.41
CA ASN A 471 -2.11 -2.58 -32.35
C ASN A 471 -0.64 -2.14 -32.45
N GLY A 472 0.28 -2.91 -31.85
CA GLY A 472 1.72 -2.65 -31.87
C GLY A 472 2.21 -1.73 -30.75
N LYS A 473 1.34 -1.17 -29.91
CA LYS A 473 1.75 -0.35 -28.75
C LYS A 473 2.00 -1.21 -27.52
N ALA A 474 3.14 -0.96 -26.89
CA ALA A 474 3.49 -1.55 -25.62
C ALA A 474 4.44 -0.66 -24.82
N THR A 475 4.33 -0.73 -23.50
CA THR A 475 5.28 -0.13 -22.54
C THR A 475 5.72 -1.19 -21.53
N LEU A 476 6.88 -0.99 -20.92
CA LEU A 476 7.42 -1.88 -19.90
C LEU A 476 7.90 -1.08 -18.71
N ASP A 477 7.38 -1.42 -17.54
CA ASP A 477 7.75 -0.82 -16.27
C ASP A 477 8.37 -1.87 -15.36
N VAL A 478 9.61 -1.62 -14.94
CA VAL A 478 10.38 -2.50 -14.05
C VAL A 478 10.90 -1.68 -12.86
N PRO A 479 10.09 -1.47 -11.80
CA PRO A 479 10.51 -0.74 -10.61
C PRO A 479 11.85 -1.21 -10.01
N LEU A 480 12.16 -2.51 -10.11
CA LEU A 480 13.46 -3.07 -9.67
C LEU A 480 14.66 -2.41 -10.38
N ALA A 481 14.52 -2.04 -11.65
CA ALA A 481 15.58 -1.40 -12.43
C ALA A 481 15.68 0.12 -12.20
N ASN A 482 14.70 0.72 -11.51
CA ASN A 482 14.71 2.15 -11.22
C ASN A 482 15.59 2.44 -9.99
N PRO A 483 16.64 3.27 -10.10
CA PRO A 483 17.58 3.53 -9.00
C PRO A 483 16.95 4.24 -7.79
N PHE A 484 15.76 4.82 -7.95
CA PHE A 484 15.02 5.49 -6.87
C PHE A 484 13.94 4.59 -6.25
N LEU A 485 13.76 3.36 -6.73
CA LEU A 485 12.77 2.41 -6.23
C LEU A 485 13.42 1.09 -5.79
N LEU A 486 14.26 0.50 -6.65
CA LEU A 486 15.00 -0.75 -6.41
C LEU A 486 14.12 -1.91 -5.91
N GLY A 487 12.88 -1.93 -6.37
CA GLY A 487 11.86 -2.89 -5.99
C GLY A 487 10.45 -2.32 -6.19
N SER A 488 9.47 -3.19 -6.11
CA SER A 488 8.05 -2.87 -6.20
C SER A 488 7.49 -2.65 -4.80
N TYR A 489 6.54 -3.46 -4.33
CA TYR A 489 5.94 -3.32 -3.00
C TYR A 489 6.77 -4.05 -1.94
N SER A 490 6.72 -3.58 -0.69
CA SER A 490 7.39 -4.31 0.40
C SER A 490 6.55 -5.50 0.84
N TYR A 491 7.21 -6.54 1.35
CA TYR A 491 6.55 -7.71 1.93
C TYR A 491 7.45 -8.36 2.99
N TRP A 492 6.85 -9.13 3.90
CA TRP A 492 7.60 -9.92 4.86
C TRP A 492 7.94 -11.30 4.31
N LYS A 493 9.23 -11.62 4.32
CA LYS A 493 9.75 -12.97 4.03
C LYS A 493 9.49 -13.90 5.21
N VAL A 494 9.73 -15.20 5.00
CA VAL A 494 9.76 -16.20 6.07
C VAL A 494 10.57 -15.69 7.28
N GLY A 495 9.96 -15.69 8.45
CA GLY A 495 10.53 -15.27 9.74
C GLY A 495 10.52 -13.75 10.00
N GLN A 496 10.11 -12.91 9.04
CA GLN A 496 10.24 -11.46 9.19
C GLN A 496 9.11 -10.81 10.01
N TYR A 497 7.94 -11.44 10.11
CA TYR A 497 6.90 -10.92 11.00
C TYR A 497 7.38 -10.89 12.46
N THR A 498 7.94 -11.99 12.91
CA THR A 498 8.43 -12.17 14.28
C THR A 498 9.84 -11.59 14.50
N LEU A 499 10.57 -11.29 13.42
CA LEU A 499 11.88 -10.64 13.52
C LEU A 499 11.78 -9.12 13.71
N PHE A 500 11.00 -8.41 12.89
CA PHE A 500 10.95 -6.94 12.94
C PHE A 500 9.63 -6.27 12.51
N SER A 501 8.59 -7.01 12.09
CA SER A 501 7.33 -6.37 11.64
C SER A 501 6.71 -5.46 12.70
N GLY A 502 6.41 -4.23 12.30
CA GLY A 502 5.96 -3.14 13.16
C GLY A 502 7.07 -2.23 13.65
N TYR A 503 8.35 -2.62 13.53
CA TYR A 503 9.51 -1.80 13.89
C TYR A 503 9.98 -0.90 12.74
N GLU A 504 9.54 -1.14 11.51
CA GLU A 504 9.87 -0.35 10.31
C GLU A 504 9.51 1.13 10.52
N LYS A 505 8.38 1.42 11.16
CA LYS A 505 7.90 2.78 11.49
C LYS A 505 8.61 3.44 12.67
N ALA A 506 9.35 2.67 13.48
CA ALA A 506 9.93 3.18 14.72
C ALA A 506 10.96 4.28 14.46
N ARG A 507 10.77 5.45 15.08
CA ARG A 507 11.72 6.57 15.02
C ARG A 507 13.01 6.23 15.77
N GLN A 508 14.12 6.84 15.35
CA GLN A 508 15.48 6.47 15.77
C GLN A 508 16.19 7.60 16.53
N PRO A 509 17.10 7.26 17.47
CA PRO A 509 17.45 5.92 17.95
C PRO A 509 16.44 5.30 18.92
N ASN A 510 15.45 6.07 19.37
CA ASN A 510 14.51 5.67 20.40
C ASN A 510 13.08 5.83 19.86
N PRO A 511 12.22 4.79 19.93
CA PRO A 511 10.85 4.85 19.41
C PRO A 511 9.97 5.96 20.03
N THR A 512 10.33 6.47 21.20
CA THR A 512 9.55 7.46 21.96
C THR A 512 10.16 8.86 21.97
N THR A 513 11.44 9.02 21.65
CA THR A 513 12.12 10.35 21.71
C THR A 513 13.03 10.63 20.51
N GLY A 514 13.16 9.68 19.59
CA GLY A 514 13.97 9.81 18.38
C GLY A 514 13.52 10.96 17.48
N LYS A 515 14.50 11.59 16.82
CA LYS A 515 14.32 12.77 15.95
C LYS A 515 14.38 12.42 14.45
N CYS A 516 14.72 11.16 14.10
CA CYS A 516 14.60 10.62 12.75
C CYS A 516 13.40 9.67 12.69
N HIS A 517 12.33 10.11 12.04
CA HIS A 517 11.08 9.40 11.85
C HIS A 517 11.12 8.63 10.52
N PHE A 518 10.35 7.55 10.43
CA PHE A 518 10.23 6.74 9.22
C PHE A 518 8.80 6.76 8.72
N ALA A 519 8.60 6.75 7.41
CA ALA A 519 7.31 6.74 6.73
C ALA A 519 7.44 6.00 5.39
N GLY A 520 6.30 5.75 4.74
CA GLY A 520 6.22 4.97 3.51
C GLY A 520 5.39 3.71 3.71
N GLU A 521 4.95 3.08 2.63
CA GLU A 521 4.06 1.91 2.72
C GLU A 521 4.65 0.76 3.53
N HIS A 522 5.97 0.59 3.51
CA HIS A 522 6.68 -0.43 4.28
C HIS A 522 6.61 -0.22 5.80
N CYS A 523 6.17 0.95 6.25
CA CYS A 523 5.94 1.25 7.66
C CYS A 523 4.50 0.91 8.11
N SER A 524 3.58 0.65 7.17
CA SER A 524 2.20 0.29 7.46
C SER A 524 2.10 -1.20 7.76
N ASN A 525 1.36 -1.56 8.81
CA ASN A 525 1.02 -2.96 9.07
C ASN A 525 -0.26 -3.40 8.36
N SER A 526 -1.17 -2.46 8.06
CA SER A 526 -2.52 -2.74 7.54
C SER A 526 -2.63 -2.57 6.04
N PHE A 527 -1.77 -1.76 5.43
CA PHE A 527 -1.79 -1.40 4.01
C PHE A 527 -0.36 -1.40 3.43
N GLN A 528 0.49 -2.32 3.91
CA GLN A 528 1.83 -2.54 3.34
C GLN A 528 1.71 -2.79 1.82
N GLY A 529 2.56 -2.14 1.02
CA GLY A 529 2.51 -2.21 -0.44
C GLY A 529 1.59 -1.20 -1.12
N PHE A 530 0.60 -0.63 -0.41
CA PHE A 530 -0.41 0.23 -1.01
C PHE A 530 -0.09 1.74 -0.91
N MET A 531 -0.71 2.52 -1.79
CA MET A 531 -0.72 3.99 -1.69
C MET A 531 -1.30 4.48 -0.36
N GLU A 532 -2.31 3.78 0.18
CA GLU A 532 -2.92 4.05 1.48
C GLU A 532 -1.90 3.99 2.61
N GLY A 533 -1.13 2.89 2.69
CA GLY A 533 -0.07 2.72 3.68
C GLY A 533 0.99 3.81 3.57
N GLY A 534 1.33 4.23 2.35
CA GLY A 534 2.21 5.37 2.14
C GLY A 534 1.64 6.68 2.71
N ALA A 535 0.39 7.02 2.35
CA ALA A 535 -0.24 8.26 2.78
C ALA A 535 -0.46 8.29 4.30
N GLU A 536 -0.98 7.22 4.90
CA GLU A 536 -1.26 7.15 6.34
C GLU A 536 0.03 7.27 7.16
N GLU A 537 1.10 6.58 6.75
CA GLU A 537 2.37 6.58 7.48
C GLU A 537 3.10 7.91 7.35
N GLY A 538 2.89 8.63 6.22
CA GLY A 538 3.30 10.02 6.07
C GLY A 538 2.64 10.93 7.11
N ALA A 539 1.31 10.85 7.23
CA ALA A 539 0.57 11.61 8.23
C ALA A 539 0.93 11.19 9.66
N ARG A 540 1.13 9.90 9.93
CA ARG A 540 1.56 9.41 11.25
C ARG A 540 2.91 9.99 11.64
N ALA A 541 3.92 9.91 10.78
CA ALA A 541 5.26 10.44 11.07
C ALA A 541 5.24 11.95 11.32
N ALA A 542 4.45 12.71 10.56
CA ALA A 542 4.22 14.12 10.84
C ALA A 542 3.55 14.34 12.21
N ASN A 543 2.55 13.53 12.56
CA ASN A 543 1.86 13.61 13.85
C ASN A 543 2.74 13.26 15.05
N GLU A 544 3.80 12.45 14.90
CA GLU A 544 4.82 12.28 15.94
C GLU A 544 5.53 13.59 16.25
N ILE A 545 5.93 14.34 15.21
CA ILE A 545 6.56 15.67 15.38
C ILE A 545 5.57 16.65 15.99
N LEU A 546 4.31 16.67 15.54
CA LEU A 546 3.27 17.55 16.09
C LEU A 546 2.94 17.22 17.56
N SER A 547 3.05 15.95 17.94
CA SER A 547 2.88 15.53 19.34
C SER A 547 4.03 16.04 20.20
N ASP A 548 5.26 16.00 19.68
CA ASP A 548 6.42 16.58 20.36
C ASP A 548 6.29 18.11 20.49
N TYR A 549 5.74 18.81 19.48
CA TYR A 549 5.39 20.23 19.60
C TYR A 549 4.40 20.50 20.74
N LYS A 550 3.30 19.73 20.79
CA LYS A 550 2.27 19.88 21.83
C LYS A 550 2.80 19.61 23.23
N ALA A 551 3.77 18.70 23.34
CA ALA A 551 4.44 18.37 24.59
C ALA A 551 5.55 19.36 24.99
N GLY A 552 5.86 20.36 24.15
CA GLY A 552 6.97 21.29 24.40
C GLY A 552 8.36 20.66 24.25
N ILE A 553 8.45 19.53 23.54
CA ILE A 553 9.71 18.82 23.23
C ILE A 553 10.37 19.39 21.95
N PHE A 554 9.59 20.10 21.12
CA PHE A 554 10.01 20.71 19.85
C PHE A 554 9.23 22.05 19.62
N PRO A 555 9.75 23.12 18.97
CA PRO A 555 11.07 23.18 18.32
C PRO A 555 12.20 22.92 19.30
#